data_AF-A0A5E4UFY6-F1
#
_entry.id   AF-A0A5E4UFY6-F1
#
_cell.length_a   1.000
_cell.length_b   1.000
_cell.length_c   1.000
_cell.angle_alpha   90.00
_cell.angle_beta   90.00
_cell.angle_gamma   90.00
#
_symmetry.space_group_name_H-M   'P 1'
#
loop_
_entity.id
_entity.type
_entity.pdbx_description
1 polymer ?
#
loop_
_entity_poly.entity_id
_entity_poly.type
_entity_poly.pdbx_seq_one_letter_code
_entity_poly.pdbx_strand_id
1 'polypeptide(L)'
;MSVAGRTLLVEIAVTLKVGRQTLAKLQALGFAAVEIDLGRDRPANIGELAAVLFGHDSRKTWLVNSRQEHLRTRLGGGNAKRNA
;
A
#
# COMPACT_ATOMS: atom_id res chain seq x y z
N MET A 1 -14.12 -10.76 7.80
CA MET A 1 -14.98 -9.63 7.39
C MET A 1 -14.67 -9.32 5.93
N SER A 2 -15.60 -9.63 5.02
CA SER A 2 -15.42 -9.59 3.56
C SER A 2 -15.86 -8.24 3.00
N VAL A 3 -14.99 -7.57 2.24
CA VAL A 3 -15.39 -6.44 1.38
C VAL A 3 -15.73 -7.02 0.01
N ALA A 4 -17.01 -7.29 -0.20
CA ALA A 4 -17.67 -7.43 -1.51
C ALA A 4 -17.07 -8.45 -2.51
N GLY A 5 -16.73 -9.67 -2.08
CA GLY A 5 -16.48 -10.79 -3.01
C GLY A 5 -15.28 -10.62 -3.97
N ARG A 6 -14.39 -9.67 -3.68
CA ARG A 6 -13.17 -9.45 -4.46
C ARG A 6 -12.01 -10.18 -3.78
N THR A 7 -11.51 -11.23 -4.44
CA THR A 7 -10.30 -11.95 -4.02
C THR A 7 -9.10 -11.00 -4.15
N LEU A 8 -8.54 -10.58 -3.02
CA LEU A 8 -7.30 -9.81 -3.00
C LEU A 8 -6.13 -10.79 -3.00
N LEU A 9 -5.40 -10.86 -4.10
CA LEU A 9 -4.17 -11.62 -4.18
C LEU A 9 -3.04 -10.76 -3.59
N VAL A 10 -2.56 -11.14 -2.40
CA VAL A 10 -1.47 -10.45 -1.71
C VAL A 10 -0.21 -11.30 -1.88
N GLU A 11 0.71 -10.85 -2.72
CA GLU A 11 2.05 -11.42 -2.77
C GLU A 11 2.92 -10.74 -1.70
N ILE A 12 3.29 -11.49 -0.66
CA ILE A 12 4.15 -11.00 0.43
C ILE A 12 5.59 -11.40 0.11
N ALA A 13 6.35 -10.49 -0.50
CA ALA A 13 7.78 -10.66 -0.69
C ALA A 13 8.53 -10.16 0.56
N VAL A 14 9.03 -11.08 1.39
CA VAL A 14 9.92 -10.75 2.52
C VAL A 14 11.34 -10.60 1.98
N THR A 15 11.63 -9.47 1.33
CA THR A 15 12.99 -9.13 0.91
C THR A 15 13.39 -7.75 1.42
N LEU A 16 14.67 -7.59 1.74
CA LEU A 16 15.23 -6.44 2.45
C LEU A 16 14.94 -5.08 1.78
N LYS A 17 14.68 -5.02 0.47
CA LYS A 17 14.23 -3.83 -0.27
C LYS A 17 13.56 -4.22 -1.58
N VAL A 18 12.39 -3.67 -1.88
CA VAL A 18 11.82 -3.75 -3.23
C VAL A 18 12.64 -2.84 -4.17
N GLY A 19 13.30 -3.42 -5.17
CA GLY A 19 14.09 -2.67 -6.14
C GLY A 19 13.23 -1.78 -7.05
N ARG A 20 13.81 -0.70 -7.59
CA ARG A 20 13.13 0.28 -8.48
C ARG A 20 12.42 -0.36 -9.67
N GLN A 21 13.02 -1.41 -10.26
CA GLN A 21 12.42 -2.11 -11.40
C GLN A 21 11.13 -2.86 -11.02
N THR A 22 11.08 -3.46 -9.84
CA THR A 22 9.89 -4.16 -9.34
C THR A 22 8.77 -3.17 -9.07
N LEU A 23 9.08 -2.01 -8.46
CA LEU A 23 8.08 -0.95 -8.24
C LEU A 23 7.51 -0.42 -9.56
N ALA A 24 8.35 -0.20 -10.57
CA ALA A 24 7.89 0.24 -11.89
C ALA A 24 6.93 -0.78 -12.54
N LYS A 25 7.22 -2.09 -12.42
CA LYS A 25 6.33 -3.15 -12.90
C LYS A 25 4.99 -3.15 -12.15
N LEU A 26 5.02 -3.08 -10.82
CA LEU A 26 3.80 -3.03 -9.99
C LEU A 26 2.93 -1.83 -10.36
N GLN A 27 3.54 -0.67 -10.58
CA GLN A 27 2.85 0.54 -11.01
C GLN A 27 2.21 0.37 -12.40
N ALA A 28 2.97 -0.17 -13.38
CA ALA A 28 2.47 -0.40 -14.74
C ALA A 28 1.30 -1.39 -14.78
N LEU A 29 1.29 -2.38 -13.88
CA LEU A 29 0.20 -3.35 -13.75
C LEU A 29 -1.00 -2.82 -12.93
N GLY A 30 -0.93 -1.59 -12.43
CA GLY A 30 -1.99 -1.00 -11.60
C GLY A 30 -2.09 -1.61 -10.19
N PHE A 31 -1.05 -2.32 -9.74
CA PHE A 31 -0.98 -2.88 -8.40
C PHE A 31 -0.56 -1.84 -7.37
N ALA A 32 -0.96 -2.09 -6.12
CA ALA A 32 -0.52 -1.33 -4.97
C ALA A 32 0.59 -2.10 -4.24
N ALA A 33 1.53 -1.36 -3.65
CA ALA A 33 2.65 -1.90 -2.92
C ALA A 33 2.80 -1.18 -1.59
N VAL A 34 2.92 -1.96 -0.51
CA VAL A 34 3.21 -1.48 0.85
C VAL A 34 4.45 -2.20 1.36
N GLU A 35 5.39 -1.44 1.91
CA GLU A 35 6.54 -1.96 2.64
C GLU A 35 6.22 -2.01 4.12
N ILE A 36 6.68 -3.06 4.81
CA ILE A 36 6.49 -3.24 6.24
C ILE A 36 7.86 -3.53 6.87
N ASP A 37 8.36 -2.60 7.69
CA ASP A 37 9.61 -2.79 8.42
C ASP A 37 9.39 -3.69 9.64
N LEU A 38 9.79 -4.95 9.54
CA LEU A 38 9.76 -5.93 10.63
C LEU A 38 11.12 -6.08 11.33
N GLY A 39 12.11 -5.25 10.99
CA GLY A 39 13.47 -5.36 11.52
C GLY A 39 13.63 -4.78 12.92
N ARG A 40 12.86 -3.73 13.25
CA ARG A 40 12.93 -3.05 14.56
C ARG A 40 12.04 -3.68 15.62
N ASP A 41 10.84 -4.07 15.22
CA ASP A 41 9.83 -4.65 16.11
C ASP A 41 9.17 -5.82 15.39
N ARG A 42 9.66 -7.02 15.68
CA ARG A 42 9.27 -8.25 14.99
C ARG A 42 8.07 -8.89 15.70
N PRO A 43 6.96 -9.14 14.99
CA PRO A 43 5.83 -9.86 15.57
C PRO A 43 6.25 -11.23 16.11
N ALA A 44 5.89 -11.53 17.35
CA ALA A 44 6.21 -12.79 18.02
C ALA A 44 5.30 -13.94 17.58
N ASN A 45 4.12 -13.63 17.06
CA ASN A 45 3.12 -14.62 16.65
C ASN A 45 2.27 -14.14 15.46
N ILE A 46 1.47 -15.06 14.94
CA ILE A 46 0.59 -14.82 13.78
C ILE A 46 -0.46 -13.73 14.08
N GLY A 47 -0.95 -13.66 15.32
CA GLY A 47 -1.94 -12.64 15.72
C GLY A 47 -1.36 -11.23 15.65
N GLU A 48 -0.15 -11.04 16.17
CA GLU A 48 0.58 -9.78 16.06
C GLU A 48 0.90 -9.44 14.60
N LEU A 49 1.34 -10.41 13.80
CA LEU A 49 1.58 -10.19 12.37
C LEU A 49 0.30 -9.77 11.65
N ALA A 50 -0.85 -10.39 11.97
CA ALA A 50 -2.14 -10.01 11.41
C ALA A 50 -2.53 -8.59 11.85
N ALA A 51 -2.27 -8.21 13.11
CA ALA A 51 -2.49 -6.85 13.58
C ALA A 51 -1.65 -5.84 12.78
N VAL A 52 -0.38 -6.17 12.49
CA VAL A 52 0.45 -5.36 11.59
C VAL A 52 -0.19 -5.30 10.22
N LEU A 53 -0.47 -6.42 9.57
CA LEU A 53 -0.92 -6.47 8.16
C LEU A 53 -2.27 -5.78 7.93
N PHE A 54 -3.22 -5.93 8.85
CA PHE A 54 -4.60 -5.48 8.64
C PHE A 54 -4.99 -4.25 9.46
N GLY A 55 -4.18 -3.86 10.46
CA GLY A 55 -4.40 -2.66 11.26
C GLY A 55 -3.76 -1.39 10.69
N HIS A 56 -3.93 -0.27 11.39
CA HIS A 56 -3.08 0.89 11.20
C HIS A 56 -1.79 0.69 12.00
N ASP A 57 -0.66 0.73 11.32
CA ASP A 57 0.64 0.44 11.93
C ASP A 57 1.70 1.37 11.33
N SER A 58 2.55 1.95 12.18
CA SER A 58 3.60 2.89 11.79
C SER A 58 4.73 2.25 11.00
N ARG A 59 4.84 0.92 11.03
CA ARG A 59 5.82 0.15 10.22
C ARG A 59 5.46 0.11 8.74
N LYS A 60 4.23 0.51 8.36
CA LYS A 60 3.76 0.49 6.97
C LYS A 60 4.12 1.76 6.22
N THR A 61 4.75 1.59 5.06
CA THR A 61 5.00 2.66 4.12
C THR A 61 4.41 2.31 2.76
N TRP A 62 3.55 3.18 2.22
CA TRP A 62 3.06 3.02 0.85
C TRP A 62 4.19 3.30 -0.13
N LEU A 63 4.53 2.32 -0.97
CA LEU A 63 5.50 2.49 -2.05
C LEU A 63 4.82 2.88 -3.37
N VAL A 64 3.68 2.25 -3.66
CA VAL A 64 2.86 2.55 -4.84
C VAL A 64 1.39 2.42 -4.47
N ASN A 65 0.59 3.45 -4.77
CA ASN A 65 -0.86 3.39 -4.66
C ASN A 65 -1.52 4.25 -5.75
N SER A 66 -1.54 3.71 -6.97
CA SER A 66 -2.04 4.41 -8.17
C SER A 66 -3.47 4.90 -8.02
N ARG A 67 -4.29 4.24 -7.20
CA ARG A 67 -5.68 4.66 -6.91
C ARG A 67 -5.71 5.91 -6.03
N GLN A 68 -4.89 5.95 -4.98
CA GLN A 68 -4.77 7.13 -4.12
C GLN A 68 -4.18 8.32 -4.89
N GLU A 69 -3.18 8.08 -5.75
CA GLU A 69 -2.62 9.08 -6.66
C GLU A 69 -3.72 9.68 -7.55
N HIS A 70 -4.52 8.83 -8.21
CA HIS A 70 -5.64 9.27 -9.04
C HIS A 70 -6.68 10.06 -8.26
N LEU A 71 -7.03 9.63 -7.05
CA LEU A 71 -7.96 10.37 -6.19
C LEU A 71 -7.39 11.75 -5.82
N ARG A 72 -6.10 11.83 -5.47
CA ARG A 72 -5.43 13.11 -5.16
C ARG A 72 -5.45 14.04 -6.35
N THR A 73 -5.13 13.57 -7.55
CA THR A 73 -5.19 14.39 -8.77
C THR A 73 -6.61 14.89 -9.06
N ARG A 74 -7.62 14.02 -8.88
CA ARG A 74 -9.03 14.40 -9.07
C ARG A 74 -9.51 15.44 -8.05
N LEU A 75 -9.08 15.33 -6.80
CA LEU A 75 -9.48 16.23 -5.71
C LEU A 75 -8.68 17.54 -5.72
N GLY A 76 -7.39 17.50 -6.07
CA GLY A 76 -6.52 18.67 -6.23
C GLY A 76 -6.83 19.50 -7.46
N GLY A 77 -7.27 18.87 -8.56
CA GLY A 77 -7.68 19.57 -9.79
C GLY A 77 -9.03 20.31 -9.69
N GLY A 78 -9.84 20.05 -8.66
CA GLY A 78 -11.14 20.69 -8.45
C GLY A 78 -11.09 22.07 -7.81
N ASN A 79 -9.98 22.42 -7.14
CA ASN A 79 -9.89 23.68 -6.38
C ASN A 79 -9.42 24.89 -7.23
N ALA A 80 -8.98 24.65 -8.48
CA ALA A 80 -8.52 25.70 -9.38
C ALA A 80 -9.66 26.36 -10.22
N LYS A 81 -10.88 25.82 -10.20
CA LYS A 81 -12.02 26.33 -10.99
C LYS A 81 -13.11 27.04 -10.16
N ARG A 82 -12.87 27.28 -8.88
CA ARG A 82 -13.85 27.92 -7.97
C ARG A 82 -13.54 29.37 -7.59
N ASN A 83 -12.39 29.91 -8.04
CA ASN A 83 -11.96 31.28 -7.80
C ASN A 83 -11.55 32.00 -9.11
N ALA A 84 -12.15 31.63 -10.24
CA ALA A 84 -12.02 32.36 -11.50
C ALA A 84 -13.37 33.00 -11.84
#